data_AF-A0AAQ0CWL9-F1
#
_entry.id   AF-A0AAQ0CWL9-F1
#
_cell.length_a   1.000
_cell.length_b   1.000
_cell.length_c   1.000
_cell.angle_alpha   90.00
_cell.angle_beta   90.00
_cell.angle_gamma   90.00
#
_symmetry.space_group_name_H-M   'P 1'
#
loop_
_entity.id
_entity.type
_entity.pdbx_description
1 polymer ?
#
loop_
_entity_poly.entity_id
_entity_poly.type
_entity_poly.pdbx_seq_one_letter_code
_entity_poly.pdbx_strand_id
1 'polypeptide(L)'
;MRQPHWTIAAFAAGVLAVSGLARAQMPSEPPASNSHVPGGVINPSSGAGGAGDPGIAKAPKGVDAEFVDKAAMAGKAEVQASQLALKQAQSADVRAFAKRMVADHGKANAKLTELAARKGMKPQVDQISDPDVEALRGKRGHDFDTAYLAAAGPDAHKKAVALFEDEARDGKDAQLRAFAKSTLPTLRHHLSMAQTLARKVGAQ
;
A
#
# COMPACT_ATOMS: atom_id res chain seq x y z
N MET A 1 -10.44 -33.63 29.47
CA MET A 1 -11.43 -33.37 28.40
C MET A 1 -12.63 -32.69 29.01
N ARG A 2 -12.89 -31.43 28.67
CA ARG A 2 -14.09 -30.65 29.02
C ARG A 2 -14.18 -29.49 28.04
N GLN A 3 -15.25 -29.43 27.26
CA GLN A 3 -15.64 -28.26 26.44
C GLN A 3 -16.27 -27.20 27.37
N PRO A 4 -16.36 -25.92 26.97
CA PRO A 4 -17.68 -25.46 26.53
C PRO A 4 -17.72 -24.36 25.44
N HIS A 5 -18.64 -24.58 24.49
CA HIS A 5 -19.71 -23.72 23.96
C HIS A 5 -19.44 -22.21 23.72
N TRP A 6 -19.55 -21.79 22.46
CA TRP A 6 -19.91 -20.42 22.08
C TRP A 6 -21.38 -20.39 21.66
N THR A 7 -22.21 -19.68 22.43
CA THR A 7 -23.62 -19.39 22.13
C THR A 7 -23.75 -18.25 21.12
N ILE A 8 -24.52 -18.50 20.07
CA ILE A 8 -24.97 -17.52 19.08
C ILE A 8 -26.06 -16.65 19.73
N ALA A 9 -25.88 -15.34 19.74
CA ALA A 9 -26.93 -14.38 20.07
C ALA A 9 -27.39 -13.67 18.79
N ALA A 10 -28.63 -13.98 18.40
CA ALA A 10 -29.38 -13.26 17.38
C ALA A 10 -29.96 -11.97 17.97
N PHE A 11 -29.96 -10.89 17.19
CA PHE A 11 -30.90 -9.80 17.37
C PHE A 11 -31.56 -9.50 16.03
N ALA A 12 -32.89 -9.65 16.02
CA ALA A 12 -33.78 -9.24 14.97
C ALA A 12 -34.82 -8.28 15.57
N ALA A 13 -34.98 -7.12 14.94
CA ALA A 13 -36.16 -6.25 14.89
C ALA A 13 -35.74 -5.05 14.01
N GLY A 14 -36.47 -4.49 13.05
CA GLY A 14 -37.87 -4.59 12.68
C GLY A 14 -38.28 -3.26 12.04
N VAL A 15 -38.32 -3.22 10.70
CA VAL A 15 -39.18 -2.47 9.75
C VAL A 15 -39.78 -1.10 10.14
N LEU A 16 -39.59 -0.10 9.27
CA LEU A 16 -40.68 0.72 8.67
C LEU A 16 -40.17 1.61 7.51
N ALA A 17 -40.91 1.57 6.40
CA ALA A 17 -40.68 2.30 5.14
C ALA A 17 -41.50 3.58 5.07
N VAL A 18 -41.03 4.62 4.35
CA VAL A 18 -41.87 5.61 3.63
C VAL A 18 -41.09 6.20 2.43
N SER A 19 -41.74 6.20 1.27
CA SER A 19 -41.36 6.84 0.00
C SER A 19 -41.52 8.36 0.04
N GLY A 20 -40.65 9.10 -0.64
CA GLY A 20 -40.83 10.55 -0.86
C GLY A 20 -40.04 11.06 -2.06
N LEU A 21 -40.75 11.36 -3.15
CA LEU A 21 -40.26 12.04 -4.35
C LEU A 21 -40.45 13.56 -4.15
N ALA A 22 -39.40 14.37 -4.31
CA ALA A 22 -39.56 15.82 -4.48
C ALA A 22 -38.40 16.44 -5.28
N ARG A 23 -38.80 17.23 -6.28
CA ARG A 23 -38.00 17.99 -7.24
C ARG A 23 -38.27 19.48 -7.01
N ALA A 24 -37.23 20.31 -6.94
CA ALA A 24 -37.27 21.77 -7.06
C ALA A 24 -35.84 22.22 -7.45
N GLN A 25 -35.56 22.62 -8.70
CA GLN A 25 -35.68 23.95 -9.33
C GLN A 25 -34.80 25.07 -8.72
N MET A 26 -33.91 25.59 -9.59
CA MET A 26 -32.89 26.65 -9.43
C MET A 26 -33.52 28.07 -9.48
N PRO A 27 -32.79 29.19 -9.21
CA PRO A 27 -31.91 29.87 -10.21
C PRO A 27 -30.60 30.43 -9.59
N SER A 28 -29.53 30.81 -10.31
CA SER A 28 -29.42 31.89 -11.32
C SER A 28 -28.06 31.89 -12.06
N GLU A 29 -28.08 32.23 -13.37
CA GLU A 29 -26.97 32.56 -14.30
C GLU A 29 -26.22 33.88 -13.95
N PRO A 30 -25.07 34.31 -14.57
CA PRO A 30 -24.67 34.24 -16.02
C PRO A 30 -23.13 34.17 -16.30
N PRO A 31 -22.57 34.55 -17.49
CA PRO A 31 -23.06 34.57 -18.88
C PRO A 31 -22.21 33.69 -19.85
N ALA A 32 -22.72 33.54 -21.07
CA ALA A 32 -22.05 32.94 -22.22
C ALA A 32 -20.81 33.72 -22.69
N SER A 33 -19.85 32.99 -23.29
CA SER A 33 -19.06 33.52 -24.39
C SER A 33 -18.65 32.40 -25.35
N ASN A 34 -19.05 32.57 -26.61
CA ASN A 34 -18.83 31.67 -27.74
C ASN A 34 -17.42 31.81 -28.30
N SER A 35 -16.75 30.68 -28.58
CA SER A 35 -15.65 30.61 -29.55
C SER A 35 -15.66 29.26 -30.29
N HIS A 36 -16.39 29.26 -31.42
CA HIS A 36 -16.06 28.71 -32.73
C HIS A 36 -15.08 27.51 -32.86
N VAL A 37 -15.61 26.39 -33.36
CA VAL A 37 -14.87 25.20 -33.84
C VAL A 37 -14.99 25.12 -35.36
N PRO A 38 -13.92 24.91 -36.14
CA PRO A 38 -14.00 24.28 -37.44
C PRO A 38 -13.63 22.80 -37.34
N GLY A 39 -14.47 21.97 -37.96
CA GLY A 39 -14.39 20.51 -37.90
C GLY A 39 -13.18 19.91 -38.63
N GLY A 40 -12.82 18.72 -38.17
CA GLY A 40 -11.88 17.81 -38.83
C GLY A 40 -12.19 16.39 -38.37
N VAL A 41 -13.03 15.70 -39.14
CA VAL A 41 -13.22 14.25 -39.03
C VAL A 41 -11.96 13.55 -39.56
N ILE A 42 -11.28 12.79 -38.71
CA ILE A 42 -10.27 11.83 -39.18
C ILE A 42 -10.66 10.42 -38.74
N ASN A 43 -10.99 9.61 -39.75
CA ASN A 43 -11.15 8.16 -39.70
C ASN A 43 -9.78 7.51 -39.42
N PRO A 44 -9.66 6.48 -38.57
CA PRO A 44 -8.53 5.57 -38.67
C PRO A 44 -8.89 4.43 -39.63
N SER A 45 -8.35 4.54 -40.85
CA SER A 45 -8.22 3.42 -41.78
C SER A 45 -7.42 2.29 -41.14
N SER A 46 -7.88 1.05 -41.32
CA SER A 46 -7.07 -0.15 -41.14
C SER A 46 -5.89 -0.16 -42.12
N GLY A 47 -4.72 -0.64 -41.69
CA GLY A 47 -3.60 -0.90 -42.59
C GLY A 47 -2.21 -0.94 -41.93
N ALA A 48 -1.80 -2.15 -41.55
CA ALA A 48 -0.44 -2.72 -41.54
C ALA A 48 0.79 -1.88 -41.11
N GLY A 49 1.53 -2.44 -40.13
CA GLY A 49 2.99 -2.43 -40.13
C GLY A 49 3.69 -1.18 -39.59
N GLY A 50 3.64 -0.99 -38.27
CA GLY A 50 4.51 -0.05 -37.56
C GLY A 50 5.24 -0.77 -36.45
N ALA A 51 6.58 -0.72 -36.49
CA ALA A 51 7.47 -1.28 -35.48
C ALA A 51 7.00 -0.96 -34.06
N GLY A 52 6.89 -1.99 -33.22
CA GLY A 52 6.46 -1.83 -31.84
C GLY A 52 7.37 -0.85 -31.09
N ASP A 53 6.74 0.03 -30.32
CA ASP A 53 7.41 0.88 -29.34
C ASP A 53 8.40 0.03 -28.51
N PRO A 54 9.70 0.36 -28.46
CA PRO A 54 10.68 -0.34 -27.63
C PRO A 54 10.35 -0.28 -26.13
N GLY A 55 9.31 0.48 -25.75
CA GLY A 55 8.78 0.60 -24.39
C GLY A 55 7.81 -0.50 -23.91
N ILE A 56 7.27 -1.37 -24.79
CA ILE A 56 6.48 -2.52 -24.32
C ILE A 56 7.40 -3.75 -24.24
N ALA A 57 8.39 -3.69 -23.34
CA ALA A 57 9.06 -4.91 -22.92
C ALA A 57 7.99 -5.85 -22.32
N LYS A 58 8.00 -7.12 -22.73
CA LYS A 58 7.13 -8.15 -22.16
C LYS A 58 7.17 -8.06 -20.63
N ALA A 59 6.00 -8.07 -19.98
CA ALA A 59 5.90 -7.92 -18.53
C ALA A 59 6.92 -8.82 -17.80
N PRO A 60 7.70 -8.28 -16.85
CA PRO A 60 8.66 -9.06 -16.08
C PRO A 60 8.01 -10.28 -15.41
N LYS A 61 8.78 -11.35 -15.22
CA LYS A 61 8.31 -12.64 -14.68
C LYS A 61 9.32 -13.19 -13.69
N GLY A 62 8.92 -14.23 -12.96
CA GLY A 62 9.80 -14.87 -11.98
C GLY A 62 10.16 -13.89 -10.88
N VAL A 63 11.47 -13.76 -10.59
CA VAL A 63 11.99 -12.94 -9.49
C VAL A 63 11.47 -11.49 -9.54
N ASP A 64 11.40 -10.86 -10.71
CA ASP A 64 10.97 -9.47 -10.85
C ASP A 64 9.49 -9.29 -10.45
N ALA A 65 8.63 -10.21 -10.89
CA ALA A 65 7.20 -10.17 -10.59
C ALA A 65 6.93 -10.50 -9.12
N GLU A 66 7.63 -11.50 -8.58
CA GLU A 66 7.57 -11.87 -7.17
C GLU A 66 8.04 -10.73 -6.26
N PHE A 67 9.13 -10.05 -6.65
CA PHE A 67 9.62 -8.86 -5.97
C PHE A 67 8.55 -7.76 -5.92
N VAL A 68 7.97 -7.42 -7.07
CA VAL A 68 6.95 -6.37 -7.16
C VAL A 68 5.74 -6.69 -6.30
N ASP A 69 5.23 -7.92 -6.34
CA ASP A 69 4.10 -8.34 -5.50
C ASP A 69 4.44 -8.24 -4.01
N LYS A 70 5.53 -8.87 -3.58
CA LYS A 70 5.92 -8.92 -2.17
C LYS A 70 6.26 -7.54 -1.61
N ALA A 71 7.01 -6.73 -2.35
CA ALA A 71 7.40 -5.39 -1.92
C ALA A 71 6.18 -4.46 -1.82
N ALA A 72 5.24 -4.55 -2.78
CA ALA A 72 4.01 -3.77 -2.74
C ALA A 72 3.10 -4.16 -1.57
N MET A 73 2.96 -5.45 -1.29
CA MET A 73 2.18 -5.95 -0.15
C MET A 73 2.79 -5.53 1.19
N ALA A 74 4.09 -5.81 1.39
CA ALA A 74 4.79 -5.48 2.63
C ALA A 74 4.79 -3.97 2.89
N GLY A 75 5.13 -3.17 1.87
CA GLY A 75 5.15 -1.71 2.01
C GLY A 75 3.76 -1.12 2.29
N LYS A 76 2.68 -1.70 1.76
CA LYS A 76 1.31 -1.28 2.10
C LYS A 76 0.97 -1.62 3.55
N ALA A 77 1.27 -2.84 3.99
CA ALA A 77 1.02 -3.28 5.36
C ALA A 77 1.76 -2.40 6.38
N GLU A 78 3.05 -2.12 6.14
CA GLU A 78 3.86 -1.26 7.01
C GLU A 78 3.30 0.16 7.10
N VAL A 79 2.90 0.77 5.98
CA VAL A 79 2.27 2.10 6.00
C VAL A 79 0.96 2.09 6.78
N GLN A 80 0.12 1.06 6.62
CA GLN A 80 -1.14 0.95 7.35
C GLN A 80 -0.91 0.75 8.86
N ALA A 81 0.01 -0.14 9.25
CA ALA A 81 0.42 -0.33 10.63
C ALA A 81 0.92 0.99 11.25
N SER A 82 1.78 1.72 10.53
CA SER A 82 2.34 2.98 11.02
C SER A 82 1.29 4.08 11.13
N GLN A 83 0.30 4.13 10.25
CA GLN A 83 -0.84 5.05 10.39
C GLN A 83 -1.67 4.75 11.64
N LEU A 84 -1.85 3.48 12.02
CA LEU A 84 -2.47 3.12 13.30
C LEU A 84 -1.59 3.55 14.47
N ALA A 85 -0.28 3.33 14.39
CA ALA A 85 0.66 3.70 15.44
C ALA A 85 0.69 5.21 15.71
N LEU A 86 0.58 6.05 14.68
CA LEU A 86 0.45 7.49 14.85
C LEU A 86 -0.79 7.90 15.69
N LYS A 87 -1.84 7.08 15.69
CA LYS A 87 -3.10 7.35 16.42
C LYS A 87 -3.15 6.68 17.79
N GLN A 88 -2.53 5.51 17.93
CA GLN A 88 -2.80 4.59 19.06
C GLN A 88 -1.58 4.27 19.91
N ALA A 89 -0.35 4.48 19.41
CA ALA A 89 0.86 4.17 20.16
C ALA A 89 0.99 5.05 21.41
N GLN A 90 1.40 4.45 22.52
CA GLN A 90 1.64 5.16 23.77
C GLN A 90 3.06 5.75 23.80
N SER A 91 4.04 4.98 23.32
CA SER A 91 5.43 5.41 23.22
C SER A 91 5.62 6.53 22.20
N ALA A 92 6.28 7.62 22.63
CA ALA A 92 6.70 8.69 21.73
C ALA A 92 7.71 8.20 20.68
N ASP A 93 8.58 7.27 21.06
CA ASP A 93 9.56 6.67 20.14
C ASP A 93 8.87 5.82 19.06
N VAL A 94 7.80 5.08 19.42
CA VAL A 94 6.99 4.34 18.44
C VAL A 94 6.30 5.30 17.47
N ARG A 95 5.70 6.39 17.94
CA ARG A 95 5.10 7.41 17.05
C ARG A 95 6.14 8.06 16.14
N ALA A 96 7.34 8.36 16.64
CA ALA A 96 8.41 8.94 15.85
C ALA A 96 8.89 8.00 14.75
N PHE A 97 9.07 6.71 15.07
CA PHE A 97 9.41 5.69 14.09
C PHE A 97 8.29 5.53 13.04
N ALA A 98 7.03 5.43 13.48
CA ALA A 98 5.87 5.33 12.58
C ALA A 98 5.75 6.51 11.61
N LYS A 99 6.02 7.74 12.06
CA LYS A 99 6.04 8.92 11.19
C LYS A 99 7.07 8.77 10.07
N ARG A 100 8.24 8.21 10.37
CA ARG A 100 9.27 7.95 9.38
C ARG A 100 8.86 6.87 8.38
N MET A 101 8.24 5.79 8.86
CA MET A 101 7.77 4.70 8.01
C MET A 101 6.72 5.18 7.01
N VAL A 102 5.71 5.94 7.45
CA VAL A 102 4.68 6.51 6.56
C VAL A 102 5.31 7.36 5.45
N ALA A 103 6.28 8.20 5.81
CA ALA A 103 6.91 9.11 4.84
C ALA A 103 7.78 8.36 3.82
N ASP A 104 8.62 7.43 4.27
CA ASP A 104 9.60 6.78 3.40
C ASP A 104 9.00 5.60 2.62
N HIS A 105 8.25 4.71 3.28
CA HIS A 105 7.56 3.61 2.59
C HIS A 105 6.46 4.14 1.68
N GLY A 106 5.77 5.23 2.05
CA GLY A 106 4.82 5.89 1.16
C GLY A 106 5.45 6.33 -0.17
N LYS A 107 6.66 6.91 -0.12
CA LYS A 107 7.42 7.28 -1.33
C LYS A 107 7.88 6.06 -2.12
N ALA A 108 8.40 5.04 -1.45
CA ALA A 108 8.84 3.80 -2.09
C ALA A 108 7.67 3.08 -2.80
N ASN A 109 6.52 2.98 -2.13
CA ASN A 109 5.30 2.36 -2.67
C ASN A 109 4.79 3.11 -3.90
N ALA A 110 4.76 4.45 -3.86
CA ALA A 110 4.37 5.27 -5.01
C ALA A 110 5.30 5.01 -6.21
N LYS A 111 6.61 4.94 -5.95
CA LYS A 111 7.59 4.67 -7.02
C LYS A 111 7.45 3.26 -7.60
N LEU A 112 7.26 2.26 -6.75
CA LEU A 112 7.06 0.88 -7.17
C LEU A 112 5.77 0.72 -7.98
N THR A 113 4.68 1.37 -7.56
CA THR A 113 3.39 1.38 -8.28
C THR A 113 3.57 1.95 -9.69
N GLU A 114 4.28 3.07 -9.80
CA GLU A 114 4.57 3.73 -11.08
C GLU A 114 5.41 2.82 -12.01
N LEU A 115 6.42 2.12 -11.45
CA LEU A 115 7.23 1.15 -12.20
C LEU A 115 6.42 -0.07 -12.64
N ALA A 116 5.58 -0.61 -11.76
CA ALA A 116 4.72 -1.74 -12.07
C ALA A 116 3.75 -1.42 -13.20
N ALA A 117 3.07 -0.27 -13.13
CA ALA A 117 2.12 0.19 -14.14
C ALA A 117 2.76 0.32 -15.53
N ARG A 118 3.94 0.97 -15.62
CA ARG A 118 4.70 1.08 -16.90
C ARG A 118 5.04 -0.25 -17.52
N LYS A 119 5.19 -1.29 -16.71
CA LYS A 119 5.59 -2.64 -17.13
C LYS A 119 4.41 -3.58 -17.32
N GLY A 120 3.18 -3.07 -17.22
CA GLY A 120 1.95 -3.87 -17.31
C GLY A 120 1.79 -4.87 -16.16
N MET A 121 2.45 -4.65 -15.03
CA MET A 121 2.32 -5.47 -13.84
C MET A 121 1.22 -4.91 -12.93
N LYS A 122 0.40 -5.80 -12.38
CA LYS A 122 -0.64 -5.45 -11.39
C LYS A 122 -0.37 -6.19 -10.08
N PRO A 123 0.23 -5.53 -9.08
CA PRO A 123 0.50 -6.14 -7.79
C PRO A 123 -0.80 -6.59 -7.10
N GLN A 124 -0.82 -7.73 -6.42
CA GLN A 124 -2.02 -8.26 -5.76
C GLN A 124 -2.33 -7.62 -4.39
N VAL A 125 -2.14 -6.30 -4.26
CA VAL A 125 -2.23 -5.57 -2.97
C VAL A 125 -3.64 -5.42 -2.39
N ASP A 126 -4.67 -5.56 -3.22
CA ASP A 126 -6.08 -5.39 -2.81
C ASP A 126 -6.72 -6.70 -2.32
N GLN A 127 -6.07 -7.84 -2.57
CA GLN A 127 -6.64 -9.15 -2.28
C GLN A 127 -6.38 -9.61 -0.84
N ILE A 128 -5.48 -8.95 -0.12
CA ILE A 128 -4.98 -9.43 1.18
C ILE A 128 -5.04 -8.29 2.20
N SER A 129 -5.84 -8.52 3.25
CA SER A 129 -5.74 -7.79 4.51
C SER A 129 -4.65 -8.46 5.35
N ASP A 130 -3.70 -7.68 5.83
CA ASP A 130 -2.62 -8.20 6.66
C ASP A 130 -3.16 -8.47 8.08
N PRO A 131 -3.11 -9.72 8.57
CA PRO A 131 -3.68 -10.07 9.87
C PRO A 131 -2.98 -9.37 11.03
N ASP A 132 -1.69 -9.07 10.91
CA ASP A 132 -0.94 -8.36 11.95
C ASP A 132 -1.41 -6.90 12.02
N VAL A 133 -1.71 -6.28 10.88
CA VAL A 133 -2.30 -4.92 10.81
C VAL A 133 -3.69 -4.89 11.44
N GLU A 134 -4.54 -5.88 11.16
CA GLU A 134 -5.88 -5.94 11.75
C GLU A 134 -5.83 -6.16 13.27
N ALA A 135 -4.91 -7.01 13.75
CA ALA A 135 -4.71 -7.26 15.17
C ALA A 135 -4.34 -5.99 15.97
N LEU A 136 -3.72 -4.99 15.34
CA LEU A 136 -3.37 -3.72 16.00
C LEU A 136 -4.59 -2.94 16.47
N ARG A 137 -5.71 -3.00 15.74
CA ARG A 137 -6.88 -2.12 15.97
C ARG A 137 -7.47 -2.28 17.38
N GLY A 138 -7.38 -3.49 17.93
CA GLY A 138 -7.88 -3.85 19.27
C GLY A 138 -6.86 -3.71 20.40
N LYS A 139 -5.60 -3.36 20.13
CA LYS A 139 -4.52 -3.29 21.14
C LYS A 139 -4.28 -1.86 21.61
N ARG A 140 -3.85 -1.67 22.86
CA ARG A 140 -3.55 -0.34 23.42
C ARG A 140 -2.29 -0.41 24.29
N GLY A 141 -1.71 0.76 24.59
CA GLY A 141 -0.55 0.85 25.48
C GLY A 141 0.64 0.02 24.99
N HIS A 142 1.33 -0.63 25.93
CA HIS A 142 2.48 -1.49 25.63
C HIS A 142 2.16 -2.67 24.71
N ASP A 143 0.98 -3.29 24.83
CA ASP A 143 0.55 -4.37 23.93
C ASP A 143 0.44 -3.89 22.47
N PHE A 144 0.01 -2.63 22.27
CA PHE A 144 -0.01 -2.02 20.95
C PHE A 144 1.41 -1.81 20.43
N ASP A 145 2.29 -1.22 21.24
CA ASP A 145 3.66 -0.91 20.85
C ASP A 145 4.44 -2.19 20.49
N THR A 146 4.23 -3.28 21.23
CA THR A 146 4.79 -4.61 20.97
C THR A 146 4.25 -5.22 19.68
N ALA A 147 2.93 -5.19 19.46
CA ALA A 147 2.34 -5.73 18.23
C ALA A 147 2.73 -4.92 17.00
N TYR A 148 2.90 -3.60 17.14
CA TYR A 148 3.39 -2.76 16.05
C TYR A 148 4.82 -3.14 15.63
N LEU A 149 5.69 -3.48 16.59
CA LEU A 149 7.02 -4.01 16.30
C LEU A 149 6.99 -5.40 15.65
N ALA A 150 5.95 -6.21 15.87
CA ALA A 150 5.79 -7.45 15.12
C ALA A 150 5.46 -7.17 13.64
N ALA A 151 4.57 -6.20 13.37
CA ALA A 151 4.12 -5.86 12.02
C ALA A 151 5.15 -5.07 11.20
N ALA A 152 5.87 -4.12 11.82
CA ALA A 152 6.75 -3.17 11.13
C ALA A 152 8.13 -3.01 11.80
N GLY A 153 8.52 -3.95 12.67
CA GLY A 153 9.77 -3.87 13.40
C GLY A 153 10.93 -4.62 12.73
N PRO A 154 11.90 -5.11 13.53
CA PRO A 154 13.15 -5.66 13.01
C PRO A 154 12.97 -6.80 12.01
N ASP A 155 12.04 -7.73 12.25
CA ASP A 155 11.92 -8.91 11.40
C ASP A 155 11.25 -8.61 10.06
N ALA A 156 10.28 -7.69 10.03
CA ALA A 156 9.73 -7.14 8.79
C ALA A 156 10.84 -6.48 7.95
N HIS A 157 11.65 -5.64 8.60
CA HIS A 157 12.73 -4.92 7.91
C HIS A 157 13.88 -5.83 7.45
N LYS A 158 14.22 -6.90 8.20
CA LYS A 158 15.20 -7.91 7.72
C LYS A 158 14.70 -8.61 6.46
N LYS A 159 13.42 -9.01 6.44
CA LYS A 159 12.80 -9.65 5.28
C LYS A 159 12.77 -8.68 4.08
N ALA A 160 12.44 -7.41 4.31
CA ALA A 160 12.45 -6.38 3.27
C ALA A 160 13.85 -6.14 2.71
N VAL A 161 14.88 -6.05 3.58
CA VAL A 161 16.28 -5.92 3.13
C VAL A 161 16.69 -7.11 2.27
N ALA A 162 16.42 -8.34 2.70
CA ALA A 162 16.74 -9.54 1.93
C ALA A 162 16.04 -9.55 0.57
N LEU A 163 14.73 -9.25 0.54
CA LEU A 163 13.95 -9.16 -0.70
C LEU A 163 14.54 -8.15 -1.69
N PHE A 164 14.94 -6.98 -1.21
CA PHE A 164 15.52 -5.93 -2.04
C PHE A 164 16.97 -6.25 -2.46
N GLU A 165 17.75 -6.95 -1.64
CA GLU A 165 19.08 -7.45 -2.01
C GLU A 165 18.99 -8.50 -3.12
N ASP A 166 18.05 -9.43 -3.02
CA ASP A 166 17.82 -10.47 -4.02
C ASP A 166 17.40 -9.87 -5.36
N GLU A 167 16.45 -8.93 -5.38
CA GLU A 167 16.07 -8.22 -6.61
C GLU A 167 17.25 -7.43 -7.19
N ALA A 168 17.97 -6.67 -6.37
CA ALA A 168 19.12 -5.89 -6.81
C ALA A 168 20.21 -6.77 -7.49
N ARG A 169 20.40 -7.98 -6.97
CA ARG A 169 21.40 -8.95 -7.43
C ARG A 169 20.91 -9.73 -8.65
N ASP A 170 19.75 -10.38 -8.53
CA ASP A 170 19.30 -11.46 -9.42
C ASP A 170 18.20 -11.03 -10.39
N GLY A 171 17.56 -9.88 -10.15
CA GLY A 171 16.53 -9.28 -11.01
C GLY A 171 16.96 -9.21 -12.47
N LYS A 172 16.00 -9.27 -13.39
CA LYS A 172 16.26 -9.18 -14.84
C LYS A 172 15.84 -7.83 -15.39
N ASP A 173 14.88 -7.16 -14.75
CA ASP A 173 14.48 -5.82 -15.14
C ASP A 173 15.43 -4.75 -14.57
N ALA A 174 16.12 -4.03 -15.45
CA ALA A 174 17.10 -3.02 -15.03
C ALA A 174 16.51 -1.90 -14.15
N GLN A 175 15.24 -1.52 -14.35
CA GLN A 175 14.62 -0.45 -13.56
C GLN A 175 14.19 -0.95 -12.18
N LEU A 176 13.72 -2.19 -12.06
CA LEU A 176 13.40 -2.79 -10.75
C LEU A 176 14.66 -3.02 -9.92
N ARG A 177 15.73 -3.55 -10.52
CA ARG A 177 17.04 -3.66 -9.87
C ARG A 177 17.55 -2.31 -9.38
N ALA A 178 17.43 -1.26 -10.20
CA ALA A 178 17.85 0.09 -9.83
C ALA A 178 17.01 0.64 -8.67
N PHE A 179 15.69 0.45 -8.72
CA PHE A 179 14.79 0.80 -7.63
C PHE A 179 15.19 0.08 -6.32
N ALA A 180 15.40 -1.24 -6.39
CA ALA A 180 15.79 -2.04 -5.24
C ALA A 180 17.10 -1.53 -4.62
N LYS A 181 18.15 -1.35 -5.44
CA LYS A 181 19.45 -0.79 -5.01
C LYS A 181 19.31 0.57 -4.34
N SER A 182 18.52 1.47 -4.91
CA SER A 182 18.34 2.83 -4.39
C SER A 182 17.57 2.89 -3.06
N THR A 183 16.76 1.86 -2.79
CA THR A 183 15.90 1.80 -1.60
C THR A 183 16.60 1.13 -0.41
N LEU A 184 17.56 0.23 -0.66
CA LEU A 184 18.30 -0.52 0.36
C LEU A 184 18.91 0.33 1.49
N PRO A 185 19.56 1.49 1.24
CA PRO A 185 20.11 2.30 2.33
C PRO A 185 19.06 2.73 3.35
N THR A 186 17.87 3.10 2.87
CA THR A 186 16.73 3.49 3.72
C THR A 186 16.22 2.31 4.53
N LEU A 187 16.02 1.14 3.91
CA LEU A 187 15.55 -0.07 4.62
C LEU A 187 16.54 -0.53 5.70
N ARG A 188 17.84 -0.48 5.42
CA ARG A 188 18.88 -0.80 6.42
C ARG A 188 18.90 0.20 7.57
N HIS A 189 18.70 1.48 7.27
CA HIS A 189 18.58 2.50 8.30
C HIS A 189 17.33 2.27 9.17
N HIS A 190 16.19 1.97 8.57
CA HIS A 190 14.96 1.63 9.30
C HIS A 190 15.11 0.36 10.14
N LEU A 191 15.81 -0.68 9.64
CA LEU A 191 16.14 -1.86 10.42
C LEU A 191 16.92 -1.49 11.70
N SER A 192 17.94 -0.65 11.59
CA SER A 192 18.72 -0.17 12.74
C SER A 192 17.84 0.60 13.75
N MET A 193 16.97 1.48 13.25
CA MET A 193 15.99 2.20 14.08
C MET A 193 15.03 1.22 14.78
N ALA A 194 14.50 0.23 14.05
CA ALA A 194 13.57 -0.76 14.56
C ALA A 194 14.21 -1.63 15.64
N GLN A 195 15.46 -2.05 15.46
CA GLN A 195 16.21 -2.80 16.48
C GLN A 195 16.40 -1.98 17.75
N THR A 196 16.70 -0.68 17.60
CA THR A 196 16.84 0.23 18.74
C THR A 196 15.51 0.43 19.45
N LEU A 197 14.43 0.61 18.70
CA LEU A 197 13.07 0.75 19.24
C LEU A 197 12.63 -0.51 19.99
N ALA A 198 12.89 -1.70 19.45
CA ALA A 198 12.54 -2.97 20.09
C ALA A 198 13.20 -3.13 21.47
N ARG A 199 14.48 -2.75 21.60
CA ARG A 199 15.17 -2.77 22.91
C ARG A 199 14.51 -1.80 23.91
N LYS A 200 14.08 -0.63 23.46
CA LYS A 200 13.42 0.36 24.32
C LYS A 200 12.03 -0.08 24.75
N VAL A 201 11.22 -0.65 23.84
CA VAL A 201 9.87 -1.15 24.16
C VAL A 201 9.94 -2.38 25.06
N GLY A 202 10.89 -3.29 24.83
CA GLY A 202 11.06 -4.49 25.66
C GLY A 202 11.60 -4.22 27.07
N ALA A 203 12.12 -3.02 27.33
CA ALA A 203 12.62 -2.61 28.64
C ALA A 203 11.60 -1.77 29.45
N GLN A 204 10.43 -1.48 28.87
CA GLN A 204 9.30 -0.82 29.51
C GLN A 204 8.41 -1.86 30.19
#